data_AF-A0A349SHD6-F1
#
_entry.id   AF-A0A349SHD6-F1
#
_cell.length_a   1.000
_cell.length_b   1.000
_cell.length_c   1.000
_cell.angle_alpha   90.00
_cell.angle_beta   90.00
_cell.angle_gamma   90.00
#
_symmetry.space_group_name_H-M   'P 1'
#
loop_
_entity.id
_entity.type
_entity.pdbx_description
1 polymer ?
#
loop_
_entity_poly.entity_id
_entity_poly.type
_entity_poly.pdbx_seq_one_letter_code
_entity_poly.pdbx_strand_id
1 'polypeptide(L)' 'MTVAPGDSMEIDTVDSSGGQLTVNSTVEDVAVLDFGKVNPVTGPIRVDGAEPGDILKVTIDHFVPSGWGWTA' A
#
# COMPACT_ATOMS: atom_id res chain seq x y z
N MET A 1 8.93 4.89 10.99
CA MET A 1 8.73 3.66 11.80
C MET A 1 9.95 2.78 11.61
N THR A 2 10.41 2.12 12.68
CA THR A 2 11.57 1.23 12.67
C THR A 2 11.20 -0.11 13.29
N VAL A 3 11.68 -1.20 12.71
CA VAL A 3 11.48 -2.59 13.19
C VAL A 3 12.80 -3.31 13.33
N ALA A 4 12.88 -4.23 14.28
CA ALA A 4 13.97 -5.19 14.37
C ALA A 4 13.73 -6.37 13.39
N PRO A 5 14.80 -7.05 12.94
CA PRO A 5 14.65 -8.31 12.21
C PRO A 5 13.83 -9.33 13.00
N GLY A 6 12.75 -9.84 12.38
CA GLY A 6 11.85 -10.82 12.99
C GLY A 6 10.59 -10.23 13.62
N ASP A 7 10.47 -8.90 13.73
CA ASP A 7 9.23 -8.27 14.17
C ASP A 7 8.10 -8.45 13.14
N SER A 8 6.87 -8.60 13.65
CA SER A 8 5.65 -8.59 12.85
C SER A 8 4.91 -7.26 13.02
N MET A 9 4.25 -6.81 11.96
CA MET A 9 3.39 -5.64 11.99
C MET A 9 2.26 -5.72 10.99
N GLU A 10 1.21 -4.96 11.26
CA GLU A 10 0.11 -4.70 10.35
C GLU A 10 0.36 -3.41 9.58
N ILE A 11 0.03 -3.41 8.28
CA ILE A 11 0.20 -2.27 7.39
C ILE A 11 -1.12 -2.00 6.71
N ASP A 12 -1.72 -0.84 7.02
CA ASP A 12 -2.86 -0.33 6.27
C ASP A 12 -2.38 0.34 4.98
N THR A 13 -3.05 0.04 3.87
CA THR A 13 -2.77 0.64 2.57
C THR A 13 -4.00 1.34 2.02
N VAL A 14 -3.76 2.43 1.28
CA VAL A 14 -4.78 3.07 0.44
C VAL A 14 -4.78 2.36 -0.90
N ASP A 15 -5.95 2.22 -1.54
CA ASP A 15 -6.03 1.61 -2.87
C ASP A 15 -5.27 2.42 -3.94
N SER A 16 -5.05 1.82 -5.10
CA SER A 16 -4.23 2.37 -6.18
C SER A 16 -4.73 3.72 -6.72
N SER A 17 -5.99 4.08 -6.50
CA SER A 17 -6.53 5.40 -6.86
C SER A 17 -5.99 6.52 -5.98
N GLY A 18 -5.36 6.21 -4.84
CA GLY A 18 -5.02 7.22 -3.83
C GLY A 18 -6.23 7.69 -3.02
N GLY A 19 -7.27 6.86 -2.92
CA GLY A 19 -8.54 7.19 -2.26
C GLY A 19 -9.42 8.15 -3.07
N GLN A 20 -9.15 8.28 -4.38
CA GLN A 20 -9.91 9.14 -5.28
C GLN A 20 -11.20 8.48 -5.75
N LEU A 21 -11.26 7.14 -5.78
CA LEU A 21 -12.44 6.38 -6.18
C LEU A 21 -13.12 5.77 -4.94
N THR A 22 -14.44 5.70 -4.99
CA THR A 22 -15.27 5.15 -3.90
C THR A 22 -16.34 4.23 -4.47
N VAL A 23 -17.11 3.56 -3.60
CA VAL A 23 -18.25 2.72 -3.99
C VAL A 23 -19.33 3.48 -4.78
N ASN A 24 -19.35 4.81 -4.70
CA ASN A 24 -20.30 5.66 -5.43
C ASN A 24 -19.71 6.24 -6.73
N SER A 25 -18.47 5.91 -7.08
CA SER A 25 -17.82 6.45 -8.27
C SER A 25 -18.42 5.90 -9.56
N THR A 26 -18.40 6.72 -10.61
CA THR A 26 -18.87 6.36 -11.95
C THR A 26 -17.70 6.29 -12.94
N VAL A 27 -17.99 5.96 -14.20
CA VAL A 27 -16.98 5.92 -15.27
C VAL A 27 -16.35 7.29 -15.53
N GLU A 28 -17.11 8.37 -15.31
CA GLU A 28 -16.62 9.73 -15.45
C GLU A 28 -15.51 10.05 -14.43
N ASP A 29 -15.60 9.50 -13.21
CA ASP A 29 -14.59 9.71 -12.16
C ASP A 29 -13.25 9.06 -12.50
N VAL A 30 -13.29 7.92 -13.21
CA VAL A 30 -12.08 7.25 -13.73
C VAL A 30 -11.35 8.16 -14.72
N ALA A 31 -12.09 8.87 -15.58
CA ALA A 31 -11.52 9.73 -16.60
C ALA A 31 -10.81 10.97 -16.04
N VAL A 32 -11.16 11.41 -14.83
CA VAL A 32 -10.61 12.61 -14.17
C VAL A 32 -9.65 12.29 -13.02
N LEU A 33 -9.21 11.04 -12.91
CA LEU A 33 -8.26 10.60 -11.88
C LEU A 33 -6.95 11.41 -11.95
N ASP A 34 -6.50 11.93 -10.81
CA ASP A 34 -5.20 12.60 -10.71
C ASP A 34 -4.08 11.56 -10.62
N PHE A 35 -3.41 11.32 -11.75
CA PHE A 35 -2.28 10.39 -11.85
C PHE A 35 -1.06 10.80 -11.01
N GLY A 36 -0.99 12.04 -10.53
CA GLY A 36 0.04 12.47 -9.58
C GLY A 36 -0.14 11.86 -8.18
N LYS A 37 -1.32 11.30 -7.88
CA LYS A 37 -1.69 10.76 -6.56
C LYS A 37 -1.92 9.25 -6.53
N VAL A 38 -1.82 8.59 -7.69
CA VAL A 38 -2.03 7.14 -7.79
C VAL A 38 -0.88 6.35 -7.15
N ASN A 39 -1.17 5.10 -6.78
CA ASN A 39 -0.23 4.15 -6.19
C ASN A 39 0.49 4.67 -4.92
N PRO A 40 -0.25 5.17 -3.92
CA PRO A 40 0.36 5.46 -2.63
C PRO A 40 0.97 4.18 -2.03
N VAL A 41 2.15 4.31 -1.44
CA VAL A 41 2.83 3.22 -0.74
C VAL A 41 2.98 3.58 0.74
N THR A 42 2.53 2.70 1.63
CA THR A 42 2.69 2.90 3.08
C THR A 42 4.12 2.61 3.48
N GLY A 43 4.82 3.63 3.99
CA GLY A 43 6.23 3.55 4.36
C GLY A 43 6.96 4.88 4.16
N PRO A 44 8.31 4.88 4.15
CA PRO A 44 9.18 3.70 4.26
C PRO A 44 9.22 3.10 5.66
N ILE A 45 9.49 1.80 5.73
CA ILE A 45 9.73 1.06 6.97
C ILE A 45 11.23 0.81 7.07
N ARG A 46 11.85 1.29 8.15
CA ARG A 46 13.27 1.05 8.41
C ARG A 46 13.43 -0.29 9.13
N VAL A 47 14.32 -1.15 8.61
CA VAL A 47 14.74 -2.38 9.30
C VAL A 47 16.09 -2.11 9.97
N ASP A 48 16.16 -2.33 11.28
CA ASP A 48 17.38 -2.11 12.05
C ASP A 48 18.50 -3.05 11.60
N GLY A 49 19.67 -2.45 11.32
CA GLY A 49 20.86 -3.16 10.88
C GLY A 49 20.91 -3.55 9.40
N ALA A 50 19.88 -3.25 8.59
CA ALA A 50 19.92 -3.53 7.16
C ALA A 50 20.87 -2.56 6.41
N GLU A 51 21.74 -3.12 5.57
CA GLU A 51 22.75 -2.38 4.81
C GLU A 51 22.63 -2.63 3.28
N PRO A 52 23.22 -1.75 2.44
CA PRO A 52 23.28 -1.98 1.00
C PRO A 52 23.97 -3.31 0.65
N GLY A 53 23.27 -4.17 -0.07
CA GLY A 53 23.75 -5.52 -0.43
C GLY A 53 23.05 -6.65 0.33
N ASP A 54 22.36 -6.34 1.42
CA ASP A 54 21.55 -7.31 2.15
C ASP A 54 20.28 -7.70 1.41
N ILE A 55 19.71 -8.84 1.82
CA ILE A 55 18.41 -9.32 1.36
C ILE A 55 17.40 -9.13 2.49
N LEU A 56 16.31 -8.41 2.20
CA LEU A 56 15.14 -8.38 3.08
C LEU A 56 14.21 -9.54 2.73
N LYS A 57 14.14 -10.54 3.60
CA LYS A 57 13.08 -11.57 3.54
C LYS A 57 11.84 -11.04 4.24
N VAL A 58 10.74 -10.91 3.49
CA VAL A 58 9.43 -10.54 4.04
C VAL A 58 8.50 -11.74 3.96
N THR A 59 7.78 -12.01 5.04
CA THR A 59 6.69 -13.00 5.07
C THR A 59 5.37 -12.24 5.18
N ILE A 60 4.43 -12.55 4.29
CA ILE A 60 3.06 -12.03 4.37
C ILE A 60 2.23 -13.08 5.13
N ASP A 61 2.02 -12.84 6.42
CA ASP A 61 1.30 -13.78 7.29
C ASP A 61 -0.21 -13.77 7.01
N HIS A 62 -0.77 -12.58 6.75
CA HIS A 62 -2.20 -12.40 6.51
C HIS A 62 -2.45 -11.22 5.56
N PHE A 63 -3.59 -11.24 4.87
CA PHE A 63 -4.09 -10.15 4.05
C PHE A 63 -5.60 -9.98 4.25
N VAL A 64 -6.03 -8.78 4.65
CA VAL A 64 -7.46 -8.41 4.75
C VAL A 64 -7.78 -7.43 3.61
N PRO A 65 -8.69 -7.75 2.68
CA PRO A 65 -9.15 -6.78 1.70
C PRO A 65 -10.08 -5.73 2.34
N SER A 66 -10.13 -4.52 1.76
CA SER A 66 -11.00 -3.43 2.22
C SER A 66 -12.51 -3.72 2.08
N GLY A 67 -12.89 -4.79 1.37
CA GLY A 67 -14.28 -5.20 1.16
C GLY A 67 -14.94 -4.67 -0.12
N TRP A 68 -14.27 -3.78 -0.85
CA TRP A 68 -14.70 -3.25 -2.14
C TRP A 68 -13.48 -3.02 -3.05
N GLY A 69 -13.71 -2.99 -4.37
CA GLY A 69 -12.68 -2.64 -5.34
C GLY A 69 -13.28 -2.09 -6.63
N TRP A 70 -12.42 -1.59 -7.50
CA TRP A 70 -12.76 -1.00 -8.79
C TRP A 70 -11.91 -1.59 -9.92
N THR A 71 -12.36 -1.43 -11.16
CA THR A 71 -11.63 -1.79 -12.39
C THR A 71 -11.82 -0.68 -13.42
N ALA A 72 -10.84 -0.50 -14.30
CA ALA A 72 -10.85 0.49 -15.39
C ALA A 72 -10.08 -0.03 -16.60
#